data_AF-A0A1F6A3J1-F1
#
_entry.id   AF-A0A1F6A3J1-F1
#
_cell.length_a   1.000
_cell.length_b   1.000
_cell.length_c   1.000
_cell.angle_alpha   90.00
_cell.angle_beta   90.00
_cell.angle_gamma   90.00
#
_symmetry.space_group_name_H-M   'P 1'
#
loop_
_entity.id
_entity.type
_entity.pdbx_description
1 polymer ?
#
loop_
_entity_poly.entity_id
_entity_poly.type
_entity_poly.pdbx_seq_one_letter_code
_entity_poly.pdbx_strand_id
1 'polypeptide(L)'
;MFNAEYAEVYGVPFNFFINAEGSTKVPFPKELHRVKSLPEREQLELKFPRLEGYKYDFKEEKITANFSSDLKTVIENIPTKVDVAGILGDAQLHTLDSLKKIRTQEIIYRLSSRLIEKYFQEKYWLFPQLKDIVDEYIRTRAIFKDNMFPGLLLIAEFRDDAITKIYQSIVANQPEKRILPILTPYDYIGSTKYVDFLTTKNVRLTVKSHINYVVADTEEWEQGVAKKLEEMDEVICYVKNQGLNFLIPYEHQGLSHFYTPDFIVKLSKNKNEYINLGIEVTGKKDDKKAVKVYTAKKLWIPAVNNWGELGHWDFIEIQDIHQTQNLIRYGLEHGFDRVDTQV
;
A
#
# COMPACT_ATOMS: atom_id res chain seq x y z
N MET A 1 -39.18 18.42 7.40
CA MET A 1 -39.16 17.11 8.06
C MET A 1 -40.46 16.43 7.68
N PHE A 2 -40.43 15.29 7.00
CA PHE A 2 -41.66 14.54 6.72
C PHE A 2 -42.06 13.75 7.97
N ASN A 3 -43.36 13.73 8.27
CA ASN A 3 -43.93 13.00 9.39
C ASN A 3 -43.97 11.50 9.09
N ALA A 4 -43.99 10.68 10.16
CA ALA A 4 -44.00 9.23 10.04
C ALA A 4 -45.32 8.70 9.48
N GLU A 5 -45.23 7.70 8.60
CA GLU A 5 -46.34 6.86 8.17
C GLU A 5 -46.29 5.52 8.91
N TYR A 6 -47.43 5.07 9.42
CA TYR A 6 -47.59 3.79 10.11
C TYR A 6 -48.21 2.76 9.17
N ALA A 7 -47.71 1.54 9.21
CA ALA A 7 -48.34 0.39 8.58
C ALA A 7 -48.92 -0.54 9.65
N GLU A 8 -50.21 -0.87 9.55
CA GLU A 8 -50.85 -1.90 10.37
C GLU A 8 -50.46 -3.28 9.87
N VAL A 9 -49.72 -4.03 10.68
CA VAL A 9 -49.42 -5.44 10.44
C VAL A 9 -50.29 -6.27 11.39
N TYR A 10 -51.26 -7.00 10.83
CA TYR A 10 -52.08 -7.95 11.58
C TYR A 10 -51.38 -9.31 11.67
N GLY A 11 -51.23 -9.84 12.88
CA GLY A 11 -51.06 -11.28 13.12
C GLY A 11 -49.73 -11.77 13.68
N VAL A 12 -49.22 -11.19 14.77
CA VAL A 12 -48.21 -11.85 15.62
C VAL A 12 -48.69 -11.83 17.07
N PRO A 13 -48.76 -12.98 17.78
CA PRO A 13 -49.31 -13.02 19.12
C PRO A 13 -48.38 -12.28 20.09
N PHE A 14 -48.93 -11.27 20.75
CA PHE A 14 -48.25 -10.50 21.79
C PHE A 14 -47.95 -11.38 22.99
N ASN A 15 -46.68 -11.60 23.28
CA ASN A 15 -46.24 -11.79 24.65
C ASN A 15 -44.91 -11.08 24.90
N PHE A 16 -44.82 -10.50 26.10
CA PHE A 16 -43.71 -9.75 26.71
C PHE A 16 -43.67 -8.23 26.45
N PHE A 17 -44.57 -7.51 27.12
CA PHE A 17 -44.23 -6.21 27.71
C PHE A 17 -43.11 -6.42 28.75
N ILE A 18 -41.85 -6.46 28.29
CA ILE A 18 -40.72 -6.07 29.13
C ILE A 18 -40.80 -4.55 29.22
N ASN A 19 -40.90 -4.03 30.44
CA ASN A 19 -40.91 -2.60 30.76
C ASN A 19 -39.92 -1.84 29.86
N ALA A 20 -40.43 -1.18 28.82
CA ALA A 20 -39.64 -0.30 28.00
C ALA A 20 -39.53 1.05 28.71
N GLU A 21 -38.89 1.06 29.88
CA GLU A 21 -38.11 2.22 30.32
C GLU A 21 -36.80 2.25 29.52
N GLY A 22 -36.93 2.22 28.19
CA GLY A 22 -35.84 2.56 27.30
C GLY A 22 -35.85 4.06 27.20
N SER A 23 -35.07 4.76 28.04
CA SER A 23 -34.67 6.11 27.67
C SER A 23 -33.92 5.95 26.34
N THR A 24 -34.60 6.22 25.22
CA THR A 24 -33.93 6.51 23.96
C THR A 24 -33.22 7.83 24.21
N LYS A 25 -32.05 7.78 24.85
CA LYS A 25 -31.10 8.87 24.83
C LYS A 25 -30.84 9.09 23.34
N VAL A 26 -31.47 10.12 22.79
CA VAL A 26 -31.17 10.61 21.45
C VAL A 26 -29.67 10.81 21.47
N PRO A 27 -28.88 10.05 20.68
CA PRO A 27 -27.45 10.23 20.69
C PRO A 27 -27.19 11.69 20.30
N PHE A 28 -26.56 12.43 21.21
CA PHE A 28 -26.18 13.81 20.92
C PHE A 28 -25.37 13.83 19.62
N PRO A 29 -25.58 14.82 18.74
CA PRO A 29 -24.74 14.97 17.55
C PRO A 29 -23.28 15.00 18.00
N LYS A 30 -22.46 14.06 17.52
CA LYS A 30 -21.03 14.07 17.81
C LYS A 30 -20.45 15.38 17.28
N GLU A 31 -19.55 15.99 18.05
CA GLU A 31 -18.84 17.19 17.61
C GLU A 31 -18.13 16.92 16.28
N LEU A 32 -18.27 17.85 15.33
CA LEU A 32 -17.71 17.72 14.00
C LEU A 32 -16.46 18.59 13.90
N HIS A 33 -15.32 17.96 13.68
CA HIS A 33 -14.05 18.64 13.49
C HIS A 33 -13.68 18.65 12.00
N ARG A 34 -13.29 19.82 11.48
CA ARG A 34 -12.69 19.94 10.15
C ARG A 34 -11.17 19.86 10.26
N VAL A 35 -10.61 18.78 9.74
CA VAL A 35 -9.16 18.56 9.65
C VAL A 35 -8.71 19.12 8.30
N LYS A 36 -7.81 20.10 8.33
CA LYS A 36 -7.36 20.78 7.12
C LYS A 36 -5.93 21.29 7.23
N SER A 37 -5.31 21.51 6.08
CA SER A 37 -4.11 22.34 5.97
C SER A 37 -4.42 23.80 6.35
N LEU A 38 -3.46 24.44 6.99
CA LEU A 38 -3.53 25.84 7.43
C LEU A 38 -2.63 26.70 6.52
N PRO A 39 -3.19 27.62 5.72
CA PRO A 39 -2.39 28.50 4.84
C PRO A 39 -1.30 29.28 5.58
N GLU A 40 -1.55 29.71 6.81
CA GLU A 40 -0.59 30.39 7.67
C GLU A 40 0.58 29.49 8.15
N ARG A 41 0.52 28.19 7.86
CA ARG A 41 1.55 27.18 8.15
C ARG A 41 2.11 26.51 6.90
N GLU A 42 2.02 27.16 5.73
CA GLU A 42 2.56 26.61 4.46
C GLU A 42 4.05 26.26 4.55
N GLN A 43 4.83 26.95 5.38
CA GLN A 43 6.24 26.61 5.66
C GLN A 43 6.46 25.24 6.30
N LEU A 44 5.40 24.64 6.86
CA LEU A 44 5.41 23.29 7.44
C LEU A 44 4.90 22.22 6.45
N GLU A 45 4.66 22.58 5.18
CA GLU A 45 4.20 21.65 4.14
C GLU A 45 5.19 20.48 3.99
N LEU A 46 4.66 19.26 4.18
CA LEU A 46 5.36 18.03 3.85
C LEU A 46 4.94 17.54 2.46
N LYS A 47 5.96 17.15 1.67
CA LYS A 47 5.82 16.48 0.38
C LYS A 47 6.38 15.07 0.48
N PHE A 48 5.75 14.11 -0.18
CA PHE A 48 6.10 12.70 -0.09
C PHE A 48 5.87 11.99 -1.43
N PRO A 49 6.66 10.96 -1.77
CA PRO A 49 6.49 10.26 -3.03
C PRO A 49 5.24 9.40 -3.02
N ARG A 50 4.61 9.26 -4.18
CA ARG A 50 3.53 8.30 -4.45
C ARG A 50 4.03 7.24 -5.43
N LEU A 51 3.92 5.98 -5.02
CA LEU A 51 4.50 4.84 -5.71
C LEU A 51 3.43 3.77 -5.94
N GLU A 52 3.49 3.13 -7.10
CA GLU A 52 2.70 1.93 -7.41
C GLU A 52 3.47 0.64 -7.11
N GLY A 53 4.80 0.72 -7.02
CA GLY A 53 5.65 -0.43 -6.74
C GLY A 53 7.13 -0.11 -6.88
N TYR A 54 7.91 -1.15 -7.15
CA TYR A 54 9.36 -1.08 -7.24
C TYR A 54 9.88 -1.75 -8.50
N LYS A 55 10.97 -1.21 -9.04
CA LYS A 55 11.76 -1.82 -10.11
C LYS A 55 13.23 -1.77 -9.74
N TYR A 56 14.02 -2.65 -10.32
CA TYR A 56 15.47 -2.64 -10.29
C TYR A 56 16.01 -2.06 -11.59
N ASP A 57 17.01 -1.21 -11.44
CA ASP A 57 17.84 -0.67 -12.50
C ASP A 57 19.19 -1.42 -12.47
N PHE A 58 19.56 -1.99 -13.60
CA PHE A 58 20.76 -2.81 -13.80
C PHE A 58 21.27 -2.63 -15.24
N LYS A 59 22.38 -3.27 -15.63
CA LYS A 59 22.86 -3.21 -17.03
C LYS A 59 22.02 -4.13 -17.91
N GLU A 60 21.30 -3.56 -18.87
CA GLU A 60 20.23 -4.26 -19.60
C GLU A 60 20.53 -4.46 -21.09
N GLU A 61 21.79 -4.71 -21.44
CA GLU A 61 22.17 -5.04 -22.81
C GLU A 61 21.81 -6.50 -23.15
N LYS A 62 21.98 -7.41 -22.17
CA LYS A 62 21.59 -8.81 -22.26
C LYS A 62 20.93 -9.25 -20.96
N ILE A 63 19.69 -9.70 -21.06
CA ILE A 63 18.92 -10.22 -19.93
C ILE A 63 18.82 -11.74 -20.04
N THR A 64 18.87 -12.39 -18.88
CA THR A 64 18.65 -13.83 -18.72
C THR A 64 17.84 -14.01 -17.45
N ALA A 65 17.03 -15.06 -17.39
CA ALA A 65 16.23 -15.37 -16.21
C ALA A 65 16.76 -16.64 -15.53
N ASN A 66 16.82 -16.61 -14.20
CA ASN A 66 17.05 -17.80 -13.40
C ASN A 66 15.75 -18.16 -12.68
N PHE A 67 15.06 -19.19 -13.18
CA PHE A 67 13.82 -19.65 -12.60
C PHE A 67 14.08 -20.59 -11.42
N SER A 68 13.99 -20.08 -10.21
CA SER A 68 14.01 -20.89 -9.00
C SER A 68 12.68 -21.65 -8.80
N SER A 69 12.67 -22.65 -7.93
CA SER A 69 11.50 -23.53 -7.73
C SER A 69 10.28 -22.84 -7.10
N ASP A 70 10.53 -21.76 -6.37
CA ASP A 70 9.56 -20.89 -5.69
C ASP A 70 8.91 -19.88 -6.65
N LEU A 71 9.59 -19.51 -7.74
CA LEU A 71 9.07 -18.59 -8.76
C LEU A 71 8.25 -19.33 -9.84
N LYS A 72 7.15 -19.95 -9.40
CA LYS A 72 6.19 -20.65 -10.29
C LYS A 72 4.78 -20.13 -10.11
N THR A 73 4.01 -20.09 -11.19
CA THR A 73 2.58 -19.79 -11.16
C THR A 73 1.81 -21.11 -11.23
N VAL A 74 0.98 -21.37 -10.22
CA VAL A 74 0.12 -22.55 -10.18
C VAL A 74 -1.31 -22.06 -10.30
N ILE A 75 -2.01 -22.49 -11.34
CA ILE A 75 -3.41 -22.15 -11.57
C ILE A 75 -4.22 -23.42 -11.35
N GLU A 76 -5.12 -23.37 -10.36
CA GLU A 76 -5.98 -24.49 -9.98
C GLU A 76 -7.37 -24.00 -9.55
N ASN A 77 -8.38 -24.85 -9.74
CA ASN A 77 -9.73 -24.68 -9.19
C ASN A 77 -10.45 -23.36 -9.52
N ILE A 78 -10.25 -22.82 -10.72
CA ILE A 78 -10.94 -21.60 -11.15
C ILE A 78 -12.30 -21.94 -11.78
N PRO A 79 -13.38 -21.23 -11.40
CA PRO A 79 -14.65 -21.29 -12.11
C PRO A 79 -14.47 -20.88 -13.57
N THR A 80 -14.51 -21.85 -14.48
CA THR A 80 -14.39 -21.63 -15.94
C THR A 80 -15.75 -21.61 -16.64
N LYS A 81 -16.82 -21.89 -15.89
CA LYS A 81 -18.21 -21.94 -16.32
C LYS A 81 -19.09 -21.42 -15.19
N VAL A 82 -20.03 -20.54 -15.51
CA VAL A 82 -21.01 -20.00 -14.57
C VAL A 82 -22.37 -20.00 -15.24
N ASP A 83 -23.36 -20.58 -14.57
CA ASP A 83 -24.76 -20.47 -14.96
C ASP A 83 -25.37 -19.25 -14.27
N VAL A 84 -25.83 -18.29 -15.07
CA VAL A 84 -26.50 -17.07 -14.60
C VAL A 84 -27.96 -17.17 -14.97
N ALA A 85 -28.84 -17.27 -13.98
CA ALA A 85 -30.29 -17.30 -14.16
C ALA A 85 -30.96 -16.26 -13.26
N GLY A 86 -31.93 -15.53 -13.81
CA GLY A 86 -32.83 -14.68 -13.04
C GLY A 86 -33.94 -15.49 -12.37
N ILE A 87 -34.70 -14.86 -11.46
CA ILE A 87 -35.92 -15.47 -10.86
C ILE A 87 -36.96 -15.80 -11.95
N LEU A 88 -36.99 -15.01 -13.02
CA LEU A 88 -37.77 -15.21 -14.24
C LEU A 88 -36.87 -14.98 -15.45
N GLY A 89 -36.91 -15.86 -16.46
CA GLY A 89 -36.14 -15.77 -17.71
C GLY A 89 -35.21 -16.97 -17.96
N ASP A 90 -34.58 -16.98 -19.13
CA ASP A 90 -33.68 -18.07 -19.55
C ASP A 90 -32.33 -18.04 -18.81
N ALA A 91 -31.83 -19.22 -18.45
CA ALA A 91 -30.48 -19.38 -17.91
C ALA A 91 -29.43 -19.14 -19.01
N GLN A 92 -28.39 -18.37 -18.69
CA GLN A 92 -27.26 -18.14 -19.57
C GLN A 92 -26.01 -18.82 -19.02
N LEU A 93 -25.37 -19.64 -19.85
CA LEU A 93 -24.07 -20.23 -19.54
C LEU A 93 -22.95 -19.30 -20.00
N HIS A 94 -22.15 -18.80 -19.06
CA HIS A 94 -20.97 -17.99 -19.34
C HIS A 94 -19.72 -18.87 -19.18
N THR A 95 -18.82 -18.88 -20.18
CA THR A 95 -17.59 -19.69 -20.17
C THR A 95 -16.35 -18.85 -20.48
N LEU A 96 -15.17 -19.41 -20.23
CA LEU A 96 -13.87 -18.82 -20.61
C LEU A 96 -13.32 -19.36 -21.94
N ASP A 97 -14.18 -19.88 -22.83
CA ASP A 97 -13.73 -20.51 -24.09
C ASP A 97 -13.02 -19.55 -25.04
N SER A 98 -13.32 -18.24 -24.95
CA SER A 98 -12.61 -17.21 -25.72
C SER A 98 -11.12 -17.18 -25.38
N LEU A 99 -10.76 -17.25 -24.09
CA LEU A 99 -9.36 -17.31 -23.63
C LEU A 99 -8.68 -18.61 -24.06
N LYS A 100 -9.43 -19.72 -24.10
CA LYS A 100 -8.90 -21.04 -24.48
C LYS A 100 -8.49 -21.11 -25.96
N LYS A 101 -9.12 -20.30 -26.82
CA LYS A 101 -8.81 -20.22 -28.26
C LYS A 101 -7.59 -19.36 -28.57
N ILE A 102 -7.09 -18.57 -27.63
CA ILE A 102 -5.94 -17.69 -27.83
C ILE A 102 -4.68 -18.55 -28.02
N ARG A 103 -3.92 -18.26 -29.08
CA ARG A 103 -2.69 -19.00 -29.39
C ARG A 103 -1.61 -18.66 -28.38
N THR A 104 -0.79 -19.65 -28.00
CA THR A 104 0.32 -19.45 -27.04
C THR A 104 1.24 -18.29 -27.43
N GLN A 105 1.51 -18.10 -28.73
CA GLN A 105 2.33 -17.00 -29.22
C GLN A 105 1.73 -15.61 -28.95
N GLU A 106 0.40 -15.50 -28.96
CA GLU A 106 -0.29 -14.26 -28.61
C GLU A 106 -0.24 -14.02 -27.08
N ILE A 107 -0.32 -15.08 -26.28
CA ILE A 107 -0.13 -15.00 -24.83
C ILE A 107 1.28 -14.51 -24.50
N ILE A 108 2.31 -15.12 -25.11
CA ILE A 108 3.71 -14.72 -24.96
C ILE A 108 3.87 -13.24 -25.32
N TYR A 109 3.37 -12.83 -26.49
CA TYR A 109 3.44 -11.43 -26.92
C TYR A 109 2.82 -10.48 -25.89
N ARG A 110 1.60 -10.76 -25.42
CA ARG A 110 0.89 -9.90 -24.46
C ARG A 110 1.62 -9.81 -23.11
N LEU A 111 2.18 -10.92 -22.62
CA LEU A 111 2.97 -10.93 -21.39
C LEU A 111 4.29 -10.16 -21.56
N SER A 112 5.01 -10.36 -22.67
CA SER A 112 6.23 -9.61 -22.98
C SER A 112 5.97 -8.11 -23.09
N SER A 113 4.87 -7.69 -23.72
CA SER A 113 4.48 -6.28 -23.80
C SER A 113 4.20 -5.70 -22.42
N ARG A 114 3.51 -6.45 -21.57
CA ARG A 114 3.22 -6.04 -20.20
C ARG A 114 4.50 -5.90 -19.35
N LEU A 115 5.51 -6.75 -19.55
CA LEU A 115 6.84 -6.60 -18.91
C LEU A 115 7.52 -5.29 -19.32
N ILE A 116 7.49 -4.95 -20.62
CA ILE A 116 8.02 -3.67 -21.13
C ILE A 116 7.30 -2.50 -20.47
N GLU A 117 5.97 -2.48 -20.52
CA GLU A 117 5.15 -1.40 -19.97
C GLU A 117 5.37 -1.19 -18.46
N LYS A 118 5.57 -2.27 -17.71
CA LYS A 118 5.66 -2.22 -16.24
C LYS A 118 7.09 -1.98 -15.75
N TYR A 119 8.08 -2.72 -16.25
CA TYR A 119 9.43 -2.75 -15.67
C TYR A 119 10.52 -2.21 -16.60
N PHE A 120 10.35 -2.34 -17.91
CA PHE A 120 11.37 -2.00 -18.92
C PHE A 120 10.89 -0.88 -19.86
N GLN A 121 10.23 0.14 -19.29
CA GLN A 121 9.70 1.28 -20.05
C GLN A 121 10.79 1.91 -20.91
N GLU A 122 10.45 2.23 -22.16
CA GLU A 122 11.35 2.78 -23.18
C GLU A 122 12.45 1.81 -23.68
N LYS A 123 12.49 0.57 -23.18
CA LYS A 123 13.52 -0.43 -23.52
C LYS A 123 13.04 -1.48 -24.50
N TYR A 124 12.43 -1.00 -25.59
CA TYR A 124 11.77 -1.86 -26.59
C TYR A 124 12.70 -2.88 -27.27
N TRP A 125 14.02 -2.63 -27.30
CA TRP A 125 15.01 -3.56 -27.85
C TRP A 125 15.13 -4.87 -27.06
N LEU A 126 14.68 -4.91 -25.80
CA LEU A 126 14.65 -6.11 -24.97
C LEU A 126 13.52 -7.07 -25.33
N PHE A 127 12.55 -6.63 -26.14
CA PHE A 127 11.34 -7.40 -26.43
C PHE A 127 11.62 -8.82 -26.97
N PRO A 128 12.56 -9.06 -27.91
CA PRO A 128 12.88 -10.41 -28.36
C PRO A 128 13.39 -11.32 -27.23
N GLN A 129 14.29 -10.81 -26.38
CA GLN A 129 14.81 -11.56 -25.23
C GLN A 129 13.70 -11.87 -24.21
N LEU A 130 12.82 -10.90 -23.95
CA LEU A 130 11.66 -11.10 -23.07
C LEU A 130 10.69 -12.15 -23.63
N LYS A 131 10.50 -12.25 -24.95
CA LYS A 131 9.66 -13.32 -25.53
C LYS A 131 10.23 -14.69 -25.25
N ASP A 132 11.53 -14.87 -25.42
CA ASP A 132 12.20 -16.16 -25.19
C ASP A 132 12.10 -16.56 -23.71
N ILE A 133 12.32 -15.60 -22.80
CA ILE A 133 12.18 -15.80 -21.35
C ILE A 133 10.74 -16.13 -20.96
N VAL A 134 9.75 -15.42 -21.53
CA VAL A 134 8.33 -15.69 -21.27
C VAL A 134 7.91 -17.06 -21.80
N ASP A 135 8.37 -17.47 -22.98
CA ASP A 135 8.10 -18.81 -23.52
C ASP A 135 8.67 -19.90 -22.60
N GLU A 136 9.91 -19.73 -22.13
CA GLU A 136 10.53 -20.64 -21.16
C GLU A 136 9.73 -20.70 -19.84
N TYR A 137 9.29 -19.55 -19.33
CA TYR A 137 8.48 -19.49 -18.11
C TYR A 137 7.15 -20.24 -18.27
N ILE A 138 6.41 -20.00 -19.36
CA ILE A 138 5.14 -20.69 -19.60
C ILE A 138 5.34 -22.20 -19.69
N ARG A 139 6.44 -22.64 -20.34
CA ARG A 139 6.73 -24.08 -20.51
C ARG A 139 7.19 -24.77 -19.23
N THR A 140 7.89 -24.08 -18.33
CA THR A 140 8.61 -24.72 -17.21
C THR A 140 8.09 -24.33 -15.83
N ARG A 141 7.41 -23.18 -15.71
CA ARG A 141 7.00 -22.58 -14.42
C ARG A 141 5.53 -22.22 -14.31
N ALA A 142 4.78 -22.17 -15.41
CA ALA A 142 3.33 -22.08 -15.37
C ALA A 142 2.70 -23.48 -15.32
N ILE A 143 2.17 -23.85 -14.15
CA ILE A 143 1.53 -25.15 -13.92
C ILE A 143 0.02 -24.96 -13.95
N PHE A 144 -0.62 -25.59 -14.92
CA PHE A 144 -2.07 -25.61 -15.09
C PHE A 144 -2.58 -26.97 -14.61
N LYS A 145 -3.33 -27.01 -13.50
CA LYS A 145 -3.93 -28.25 -12.99
C LYS A 145 -5.24 -28.56 -13.71
N ASP A 146 -5.54 -29.86 -13.86
CA ASP A 146 -6.80 -30.36 -14.42
C ASP A 146 -7.18 -29.73 -15.78
N ASN A 147 -8.30 -29.00 -15.82
CA ASN A 147 -8.85 -28.36 -17.01
C ASN A 147 -8.37 -26.91 -17.22
N MET A 148 -7.43 -26.43 -16.41
CA MET A 148 -6.83 -25.10 -16.56
C MET A 148 -5.97 -25.05 -17.83
N PHE A 149 -5.81 -23.86 -18.42
CA PHE A 149 -5.14 -23.68 -19.72
C PHE A 149 -4.37 -22.36 -19.80
N PRO A 150 -3.37 -22.23 -20.71
CA PRO A 150 -2.47 -21.07 -20.77
C PRO A 150 -3.14 -19.70 -20.89
N GLY A 151 -4.28 -19.61 -21.59
CA GLY A 151 -5.03 -18.36 -21.75
C GLY A 151 -5.48 -17.71 -20.43
N LEU A 152 -5.53 -18.47 -19.32
CA LEU A 152 -5.81 -17.93 -17.99
C LEU A 152 -4.73 -16.95 -17.50
N LEU A 153 -3.49 -17.04 -18.01
CA LEU A 153 -2.43 -16.05 -17.75
C LEU A 153 -2.75 -14.65 -18.30
N LEU A 154 -3.87 -14.45 -19.01
CA LEU A 154 -4.34 -13.14 -19.46
C LEU A 154 -5.35 -12.50 -18.50
N ILE A 155 -5.86 -13.25 -17.52
CA ILE A 155 -6.68 -12.70 -16.43
C ILE A 155 -5.75 -11.91 -15.51
N ALA A 156 -6.18 -10.71 -15.10
CA ALA A 156 -5.34 -9.73 -14.42
C ALA A 156 -4.53 -10.30 -13.26
N GLU A 157 -5.15 -11.09 -12.38
CA GLU A 157 -4.50 -11.72 -11.23
C GLU A 157 -3.32 -12.64 -11.63
N PHE A 158 -3.56 -13.66 -12.47
CA PHE A 158 -2.50 -14.58 -12.90
C PHE A 158 -1.48 -13.91 -13.82
N ARG A 159 -1.94 -12.95 -14.61
CA ARG A 159 -1.07 -12.15 -15.47
C ARG A 159 -0.06 -11.40 -14.61
N ASP A 160 -0.53 -10.62 -13.65
CA ASP A 160 0.33 -9.74 -12.87
C ASP A 160 1.25 -10.56 -11.93
N ASP A 161 0.77 -11.68 -11.37
CA ASP A 161 1.60 -12.66 -10.64
C ASP A 161 2.73 -13.23 -11.52
N ALA A 162 2.40 -13.70 -12.72
CA ALA A 162 3.40 -14.26 -13.65
C ALA A 162 4.42 -13.20 -14.09
N ILE A 163 3.95 -11.98 -14.39
CA ILE A 163 4.80 -10.83 -14.77
C ILE A 163 5.79 -10.50 -13.65
N THR A 164 5.32 -10.45 -12.39
CA THR A 164 6.17 -10.23 -11.22
C THR A 164 7.21 -11.36 -11.07
N LYS A 165 6.82 -12.64 -11.18
CA LYS A 165 7.74 -13.78 -11.04
C LYS A 165 8.79 -13.86 -12.16
N ILE A 166 8.40 -13.59 -13.40
CA ILE A 166 9.33 -13.50 -14.54
C ILE A 166 10.33 -12.38 -14.29
N TYR A 167 9.86 -11.21 -13.87
CA TYR A 167 10.71 -10.08 -13.56
C TYR A 167 11.70 -10.39 -12.43
N GLN A 168 11.23 -10.97 -11.33
CA GLN A 168 12.08 -11.42 -10.22
C GLN A 168 13.15 -12.41 -10.67
N SER A 169 12.81 -13.32 -11.58
CA SER A 169 13.75 -14.30 -12.16
C SER A 169 14.84 -13.63 -13.00
N ILE A 170 14.52 -12.55 -13.72
CA ILE A 170 15.49 -11.75 -14.48
C ILE A 170 16.42 -11.01 -13.51
N VAL A 171 15.85 -10.32 -12.53
CA VAL A 171 16.57 -9.52 -11.54
C VAL A 171 17.48 -10.37 -10.64
N ALA A 172 17.09 -11.61 -10.34
CA ALA A 172 17.88 -12.54 -9.55
C ALA A 172 19.26 -12.80 -10.15
N ASN A 173 19.39 -12.72 -11.49
CA ASN A 173 20.65 -12.98 -12.20
C ASN A 173 21.55 -11.74 -12.37
N GLN A 174 21.18 -10.61 -11.77
CA GLN A 174 21.90 -9.34 -11.92
C GLN A 174 22.73 -9.02 -10.67
N PRO A 175 24.08 -8.98 -10.78
CA PRO A 175 24.97 -8.78 -9.63
C PRO A 175 24.94 -7.33 -9.13
N GLU A 176 24.90 -6.36 -10.04
CA GLU A 176 24.81 -4.94 -9.74
C GLU A 176 23.40 -4.43 -10.08
N LYS A 177 22.58 -4.22 -9.05
CA LYS A 177 21.24 -3.69 -9.19
C LYS A 177 20.94 -2.70 -8.09
N ARG A 178 20.27 -1.61 -8.45
CA ARG A 178 19.71 -0.64 -7.50
C ARG A 178 18.20 -0.65 -7.63
N ILE A 179 17.49 -0.59 -6.52
CA ILE A 179 16.03 -0.49 -6.52
C ILE A 179 15.62 0.97 -6.76
N LEU A 180 14.60 1.17 -7.57
CA LEU A 180 13.99 2.44 -7.95
C LEU A 180 12.46 2.35 -7.77
N PRO A 181 11.78 3.47 -7.53
CA PRO A 181 10.34 3.49 -7.41
C PRO A 181 9.70 3.36 -8.81
N ILE A 182 8.56 2.67 -8.87
CA ILE A 182 7.58 2.86 -9.94
C ILE A 182 6.64 3.94 -9.44
N LEU A 183 6.83 5.16 -9.94
CA LEU A 183 6.06 6.34 -9.52
C LEU A 183 4.64 6.29 -10.07
N THR A 184 3.68 6.83 -9.31
CA THR A 184 2.31 7.01 -9.79
C THR A 184 2.29 7.96 -11.00
N PRO A 185 1.65 7.60 -12.13
CA PRO A 185 1.60 8.46 -13.30
C PRO A 185 0.97 9.82 -13.01
N TYR A 186 1.58 10.90 -13.51
CA TYR A 186 1.11 12.29 -13.46
C TYR A 186 0.96 12.93 -12.05
N ASP A 187 0.92 12.16 -10.97
CA ASP A 187 0.73 12.64 -9.59
C ASP A 187 1.63 11.89 -8.58
N TYR A 188 2.94 11.93 -8.83
CA TYR A 188 3.95 11.19 -8.07
C TYR A 188 4.46 11.91 -6.82
N ILE A 189 4.05 13.15 -6.57
CA ILE A 189 4.41 13.92 -5.37
C ILE A 189 3.13 14.28 -4.62
N GLY A 190 2.86 13.59 -3.52
CA GLY A 190 1.83 13.96 -2.56
C GLY A 190 2.25 15.16 -1.71
N SER A 191 1.25 15.88 -1.20
CA SER A 191 1.45 17.04 -0.34
C SER A 191 0.35 17.14 0.72
N THR A 192 0.76 17.58 1.91
CA THR A 192 -0.16 17.96 3.00
C THR A 192 -1.06 19.15 2.66
N LYS A 193 -0.72 19.95 1.64
CA LYS A 193 -1.48 21.14 1.22
C LYS A 193 -2.94 20.85 0.88
N TYR A 194 -3.23 19.66 0.37
CA TYR A 194 -4.55 19.29 -0.14
C TYR A 194 -5.44 18.55 0.89
N VAL A 195 -5.00 18.45 2.15
CA VAL A 195 -5.78 17.78 3.19
C VAL A 195 -6.95 18.68 3.61
N ASP A 196 -8.18 18.17 3.45
CA ASP A 196 -9.41 18.78 3.94
C ASP A 196 -10.50 17.71 4.08
N PHE A 197 -10.87 17.37 5.31
CA PHE A 197 -11.95 16.42 5.58
C PHE A 197 -12.63 16.69 6.93
N LEU A 198 -13.79 16.08 7.11
CA LEU A 198 -14.58 16.16 8.34
C LEU A 198 -14.46 14.84 9.13
N THR A 199 -14.37 14.95 10.45
CA THR A 199 -14.36 13.79 11.35
C THR A 199 -15.18 14.06 12.60
N THR A 200 -15.83 13.02 13.12
CA THR A 200 -16.50 13.04 14.44
C THR A 200 -15.65 12.39 15.53
N LYS A 201 -14.41 11.99 15.20
CA LYS A 201 -13.45 11.46 16.16
C LYS A 201 -12.83 12.62 16.93
N ASN A 202 -12.42 12.37 18.16
CA ASN A 202 -11.70 13.36 18.95
C ASN A 202 -10.44 13.81 18.23
N VAL A 203 -10.08 15.08 18.40
CA VAL A 203 -8.90 15.67 17.77
C VAL A 203 -8.04 16.40 18.79
N ARG A 204 -6.73 16.49 18.51
CA ARG A 204 -5.79 17.30 19.28
C ARG A 204 -5.16 18.37 18.40
N LEU A 205 -5.11 19.60 18.89
CA LEU A 205 -4.45 20.72 18.20
C LEU A 205 -2.95 20.47 18.01
N THR A 206 -2.44 20.94 16.89
CA THR A 206 -1.02 20.88 16.54
C THR A 206 -0.38 22.26 16.50
N VAL A 207 0.93 22.30 16.70
CA VAL A 207 1.77 23.50 16.51
C VAL A 207 2.80 23.24 15.43
N LYS A 208 3.56 22.13 15.52
CA LYS A 208 4.58 21.72 14.53
C LYS A 208 4.00 20.94 13.35
N SER A 209 2.80 21.29 12.87
CA SER A 209 2.18 20.65 11.72
C SER A 209 1.46 21.65 10.81
N HIS A 210 1.53 21.39 9.50
CA HIS A 210 0.72 22.10 8.50
C HIS A 210 -0.78 21.82 8.68
N ILE A 211 -1.13 20.64 9.21
CA ILE A 211 -2.52 20.24 9.48
C ILE A 211 -2.91 20.66 10.88
N ASN A 212 -4.08 21.27 11.04
CA ASN A 212 -4.56 21.83 12.32
C ASN A 212 -4.73 20.80 13.45
N TYR A 213 -4.98 19.54 13.12
CA TYR A 213 -5.33 18.48 14.06
C TYR A 213 -4.60 17.17 13.81
N VAL A 214 -4.29 16.46 14.89
CA VAL A 214 -4.10 15.00 14.88
C VAL A 214 -5.41 14.36 15.32
N VAL A 215 -5.94 13.45 14.50
CA VAL A 215 -7.14 12.68 14.82
C VAL A 215 -6.78 11.57 15.81
N ALA A 216 -7.46 11.52 16.94
CA ALA A 216 -7.36 10.44 17.91
C ALA A 216 -8.20 9.26 17.40
N ASP A 217 -7.51 8.27 16.84
CA ASP A 217 -8.06 6.93 16.81
C ASP A 217 -7.95 6.37 18.23
N THR A 218 -8.80 5.40 18.57
CA THR A 218 -9.01 4.87 19.93
C THR A 218 -7.76 4.26 20.59
N GLU A 219 -6.60 4.39 19.97
CA GLU A 219 -5.31 3.92 20.44
C GLU A 219 -4.53 5.08 21.07
N GLU A 220 -4.34 5.02 22.39
CA GLU A 220 -3.56 6.00 23.18
C GLU A 220 -2.13 6.23 22.66
N TRP A 221 -1.64 5.30 21.84
CA TRP A 221 -0.27 5.21 21.36
C TRP A 221 0.10 6.30 20.37
N GLU A 222 -0.67 6.48 19.31
CA GLU A 222 -0.41 7.52 18.31
C GLU A 222 -0.53 8.93 18.91
N GLN A 223 -1.46 9.11 19.85
CA GLN A 223 -1.60 10.37 20.58
C GLN A 223 -0.39 10.67 21.45
N GLY A 224 0.14 9.64 22.12
CA GLY A 224 1.38 9.71 22.86
C GLY A 224 2.56 10.10 21.96
N VAL A 225 2.72 9.43 20.81
CA VAL A 225 3.77 9.75 19.83
C VAL A 225 3.63 11.18 19.30
N ALA A 226 2.44 11.60 18.89
CA ALA A 226 2.18 12.96 18.41
C ALA A 226 2.52 14.02 19.48
N LYS A 227 2.20 13.75 20.75
CA LYS A 227 2.58 14.65 21.86
C LYS A 227 4.09 14.73 22.01
N LYS A 228 4.79 13.60 21.95
CA LYS A 228 6.26 13.55 22.02
C LYS A 228 6.93 14.30 20.87
N LEU A 229 6.38 14.21 19.66
CA LEU A 229 6.88 14.95 18.48
C LEU A 229 6.71 16.48 18.64
N GLU A 230 5.61 16.96 19.23
CA GLU A 230 5.44 18.40 19.52
C GLU A 230 6.50 18.91 20.51
N GLU A 231 6.92 18.09 21.48
CA GLU A 231 7.87 18.43 22.54
C GLU A 231 9.35 18.37 22.09
N MET A 232 9.67 17.83 20.89
CA MET A 232 11.05 17.67 20.42
C MET A 232 11.55 18.86 19.61
N ASP A 233 12.67 19.46 20.01
CA ASP A 233 13.29 20.58 19.29
C ASP A 233 13.82 20.18 17.91
N GLU A 234 14.21 18.91 17.74
CA GLU A 234 14.70 18.36 16.49
C GLU A 234 13.59 18.20 15.43
N VAL A 235 12.32 18.21 15.83
CA VAL A 235 11.16 18.11 14.93
C VAL A 235 10.84 19.48 14.35
N ILE A 236 10.99 19.60 13.02
CA ILE A 236 10.60 20.80 12.27
C ILE A 236 9.09 20.78 12.02
N CYS A 237 8.62 19.69 11.43
CA CYS A 237 7.20 19.44 11.28
C CYS A 237 6.89 17.95 11.23
N TYR A 238 5.63 17.60 11.53
CA TYR A 238 5.13 16.25 11.41
C TYR A 238 3.67 16.24 10.95
N VAL A 239 3.19 15.08 10.53
CA VAL A 239 1.78 14.88 10.19
C VAL A 239 1.40 13.42 10.46
N LYS A 240 0.22 13.21 11.05
CA LYS A 240 -0.42 11.89 11.08
C LYS A 240 -0.95 11.58 9.69
N ASN A 241 -0.71 10.39 9.18
CA ASN A 241 -1.11 9.94 7.85
C ASN A 241 -2.60 9.61 7.76
N GLN A 242 -3.45 10.56 8.15
CA GLN A 242 -4.91 10.46 8.06
C GLN A 242 -5.39 11.34 6.92
N GLY A 243 -5.94 10.74 5.86
CA GLY A 243 -6.42 11.48 4.69
C GLY A 243 -5.31 12.04 3.78
N LEU A 244 -4.05 11.63 3.98
CA LEU A 244 -2.91 12.02 3.14
C LEU A 244 -2.72 11.10 1.92
N ASN A 245 -3.14 9.83 2.04
CA ASN A 245 -2.83 8.76 1.09
C ASN A 245 -1.32 8.60 0.85
N PHE A 246 -0.52 8.70 1.92
CA PHE A 246 0.87 8.25 1.89
C PHE A 246 0.89 6.73 2.05
N LEU A 247 1.19 6.03 0.96
CA LEU A 247 1.06 4.58 0.86
C LEU A 247 2.41 3.96 0.48
N ILE A 248 2.74 2.87 1.16
CA ILE A 248 3.88 2.00 0.85
C ILE A 248 3.33 0.75 0.16
N PRO A 249 3.58 0.55 -1.14
CA PRO A 249 3.16 -0.67 -1.83
C PRO A 249 3.96 -1.87 -1.32
N TYR A 250 3.31 -3.00 -1.12
CA TYR A 250 3.96 -4.27 -0.81
C TYR A 250 3.26 -5.42 -1.53
N GLU A 251 3.99 -6.48 -1.83
CA GLU A 251 3.42 -7.70 -2.41
C GLU A 251 3.24 -8.75 -1.31
N HIS A 252 2.08 -9.39 -1.27
CA HIS A 252 1.82 -10.54 -0.41
C HIS A 252 1.03 -11.58 -1.21
N GLN A 253 1.57 -12.80 -1.29
CA GLN A 253 0.95 -13.90 -2.05
C GLN A 253 0.63 -13.56 -3.52
N GLY A 254 1.49 -12.76 -4.18
CA GLY A 254 1.31 -12.36 -5.58
C GLY A 254 0.32 -11.21 -5.78
N LEU A 255 -0.34 -10.73 -4.72
CA LEU A 255 -1.23 -9.58 -4.75
C LEU A 255 -0.52 -8.32 -4.26
N SER A 256 -0.75 -7.21 -4.96
CA SER A 256 -0.28 -5.90 -4.54
C SER A 256 -1.22 -5.32 -3.48
N HIS A 257 -0.65 -4.91 -2.36
CA HIS A 257 -1.32 -4.27 -1.25
C HIS A 257 -0.67 -2.93 -0.94
N PHE A 258 -1.38 -2.09 -0.19
CA PHE A 258 -0.85 -0.84 0.33
C PHE A 258 -0.86 -0.87 1.85
N TYR A 259 0.22 -0.35 2.42
CA TYR A 259 0.37 -0.11 3.84
C TYR A 259 0.48 1.39 4.08
N THR A 260 -0.21 1.88 5.11
CA THR A 260 -0.26 3.29 5.50
C THR A 260 0.50 3.44 6.82
N PRO A 261 1.74 3.97 6.83
CA PRO A 261 2.45 4.28 8.06
C PRO A 261 1.73 5.37 8.85
N ASP A 262 1.90 5.42 10.17
CA ASP A 262 1.13 6.33 11.02
C ASP A 262 1.56 7.80 10.90
N PHE A 263 2.85 8.09 10.78
CA PHE A 263 3.35 9.47 10.70
C PHE A 263 4.43 9.67 9.63
N ILE A 264 4.50 10.92 9.15
CA ILE A 264 5.66 11.47 8.45
C ILE A 264 6.21 12.61 9.30
N VAL A 265 7.52 12.62 9.54
CA VAL A 265 8.21 13.64 10.33
C VAL A 265 9.38 14.19 9.53
N LYS A 266 9.57 15.51 9.55
CA LYS A 266 10.79 16.15 9.06
C LYS A 266 11.62 16.59 10.25
N LEU A 267 12.82 16.02 10.37
CA LEU A 267 13.75 16.25 11.47
C LEU A 267 14.92 17.11 11.00
N SER A 268 15.42 17.97 11.89
CA SER A 268 16.70 18.65 11.76
C SER A 268 17.80 17.76 12.33
N LYS A 269 18.78 17.40 11.51
CA LYS A 269 20.01 16.74 11.98
C LYS A 269 21.05 17.76 12.41
N ASN A 270 21.10 18.90 11.70
CA ASN A 270 21.83 20.11 12.07
C ASN A 270 21.16 21.31 11.37
N LYS A 271 21.73 22.51 11.50
CA LYS A 271 21.13 23.75 10.96
C LYS A 271 20.77 23.70 9.46
N ASN A 272 21.46 22.89 8.66
CA ASN A 272 21.29 22.87 7.20
C ASN A 272 20.95 21.48 6.63
N GLU A 273 20.85 20.45 7.47
CA GLU A 273 20.61 19.07 7.05
C GLU A 273 19.34 18.53 7.70
N TYR A 274 18.48 17.95 6.86
CA TYR A 274 17.17 17.44 7.25
C TYR A 274 16.98 16.00 6.79
N ILE A 275 16.18 15.26 7.53
CA ILE A 275 15.75 13.91 7.16
C ILE A 275 14.23 13.80 7.26
N ASN A 276 13.62 13.13 6.28
CA ASN A 276 12.22 12.74 6.34
C ASN A 276 12.14 11.35 6.97
N LEU A 277 11.27 11.16 7.94
CA LEU A 277 11.15 9.93 8.70
C LEU A 277 9.71 9.44 8.63
N GLY A 278 9.52 8.25 8.07
CA GLY A 278 8.27 7.49 8.25
C GLY A 278 8.27 6.81 9.61
N ILE A 279 7.15 6.87 10.33
CA ILE A 279 7.00 6.22 11.64
C ILE A 279 5.80 5.28 11.60
N GLU A 280 6.01 4.03 12.02
CA GLU A 280 4.95 3.10 12.43
C GLU A 280 4.90 3.04 13.96
N VAL A 281 3.70 3.04 14.53
CA VAL A 281 3.46 2.88 15.96
C VAL A 281 2.82 1.51 16.20
N THR A 282 3.57 0.60 16.82
CA THR A 282 3.14 -0.78 17.04
C THR A 282 2.83 -1.05 18.50
N GLY A 283 1.53 -1.16 18.82
CA GLY A 283 1.07 -1.57 20.15
C GLY A 283 1.41 -3.03 20.53
N LYS A 284 0.99 -3.99 19.69
CA LYS A 284 1.30 -5.42 19.83
C LYS A 284 1.92 -5.96 18.53
N LYS A 285 2.92 -6.83 18.67
CA LYS A 285 3.56 -7.53 17.54
C LYS A 285 2.54 -8.45 16.86
N ASP A 286 2.42 -8.28 15.55
CA ASP A 286 1.59 -9.09 14.63
C ASP A 286 2.49 -9.43 13.44
N ASP A 287 2.49 -10.68 12.99
CA ASP A 287 3.29 -11.17 11.87
C ASP A 287 3.06 -10.35 10.59
N LYS A 288 1.84 -9.80 10.40
CA LYS A 288 1.54 -8.91 9.27
C LYS A 288 2.27 -7.57 9.36
N LYS A 289 2.63 -7.11 10.55
CA LYS A 289 3.37 -5.85 10.77
C LYS A 289 4.85 -6.01 10.43
N ALA A 290 5.44 -7.17 10.72
CA ALA A 290 6.84 -7.46 10.38
C ALA A 290 7.10 -7.33 8.86
N VAL A 291 6.18 -7.83 8.03
CA VAL A 291 6.27 -7.70 6.56
C VAL A 291 6.24 -6.24 6.12
N LYS A 292 5.35 -5.42 6.70
CA LYS A 292 5.19 -4.00 6.36
C LYS A 292 6.44 -3.18 6.68
N VAL A 293 6.98 -3.35 7.90
CA VAL A 293 8.20 -2.66 8.35
C VAL A 293 9.39 -3.12 7.49
N TYR A 294 9.50 -4.42 7.21
CA TYR A 294 10.53 -4.95 6.32
C TYR A 294 10.42 -4.32 4.92
N THR A 295 9.24 -4.25 4.33
CA THR A 295 9.04 -3.62 3.01
C THR A 295 9.42 -2.15 3.03
N ALA A 296 9.02 -1.39 4.04
CA ALA A 296 9.39 0.01 4.19
C ALA A 296 10.93 0.17 4.21
N LYS A 297 11.61 -0.56 5.10
CA LYS A 297 13.07 -0.45 5.30
C LYS A 297 13.91 -1.01 4.15
N LYS A 298 13.50 -2.13 3.54
CA LYS A 298 14.32 -2.85 2.56
C LYS A 298 13.99 -2.54 1.11
N LEU A 299 12.77 -2.06 0.83
CA LEU A 299 12.36 -1.72 -0.53
C LEU A 299 12.07 -0.24 -0.67
N TRP A 300 11.17 0.31 0.15
CA TRP A 300 10.69 1.69 -0.02
C TRP A 300 11.76 2.74 0.20
N ILE A 301 12.47 2.68 1.34
CA ILE A 301 13.52 3.63 1.70
C ILE A 301 14.67 3.62 0.67
N PRO A 302 15.26 2.47 0.30
CA PRO A 302 16.28 2.44 -0.74
C PRO A 302 15.77 2.96 -2.09
N ALA A 303 14.54 2.63 -2.48
CA ALA A 303 13.98 3.08 -3.75
C ALA A 303 13.85 4.62 -3.80
N VAL A 304 13.21 5.21 -2.80
CA VAL A 304 13.00 6.66 -2.71
C VAL A 304 14.33 7.41 -2.63
N ASN A 305 15.28 6.91 -1.83
CA ASN A 305 16.61 7.52 -1.71
C ASN A 305 17.43 7.41 -3.00
N ASN A 306 17.33 6.30 -3.75
CA ASN A 306 17.99 6.18 -5.05
C ASN A 306 17.36 7.07 -6.13
N TRP A 307 16.08 7.40 -6.00
CA TRP A 307 15.40 8.37 -6.86
C TRP A 307 15.81 9.81 -6.53
N GLY A 308 15.95 10.15 -5.25
CA GLY A 308 16.66 11.35 -4.79
C GLY A 308 15.91 12.69 -4.85
N GLU A 309 14.70 12.75 -5.45
CA GLU A 309 13.98 14.01 -5.67
C GLU A 309 13.38 14.64 -4.40
N LEU A 310 13.10 13.85 -3.35
CA LEU A 310 12.42 14.32 -2.14
C LEU A 310 13.32 14.26 -0.89
N GLY A 311 14.61 14.52 -1.07
CA GLY A 311 15.60 14.51 0.01
C GLY A 311 15.83 13.11 0.58
N HIS A 312 16.50 13.05 1.74
CA HIS A 312 16.79 11.78 2.40
C HIS A 312 15.61 11.30 3.23
N TRP A 313 15.27 10.02 3.08
CA TRP A 313 14.21 9.34 3.81
C TRP A 313 14.77 8.22 4.68
N ASP A 314 14.18 8.04 5.85
CA ASP A 314 14.38 6.88 6.71
C ASP A 314 13.06 6.39 7.33
N PHE A 315 13.10 5.26 8.03
CA PHE A 315 11.92 4.64 8.62
C PHE A 315 12.19 4.03 9.99
N ILE A 316 11.28 4.22 10.93
CA ILE A 316 11.35 3.67 12.29
C ILE A 316 10.02 3.04 12.70
N GLU A 317 10.10 1.93 13.44
CA GLU A 317 8.97 1.37 14.17
C GLU A 317 9.12 1.73 15.66
N ILE A 318 8.04 2.26 16.26
CA ILE A 318 7.97 2.59 17.68
C ILE A 318 7.09 1.54 18.36
N GLN A 319 7.73 0.63 19.10
CA GLN A 319 7.07 -0.41 19.88
C GLN A 319 6.81 -0.02 21.35
N ASP A 320 7.39 1.10 21.79
CA ASP A 320 7.16 1.70 23.10
C ASP A 320 7.10 3.22 22.96
N ILE A 321 5.94 3.80 23.27
CA ILE A 321 5.69 5.25 23.24
C ILE A 321 6.66 5.99 24.17
N HIS A 322 7.03 5.39 25.30
CA HIS A 322 7.92 6.01 26.28
C HIS A 322 9.36 6.15 25.76
N GLN A 323 9.72 5.39 24.71
CA GLN A 323 11.03 5.44 24.07
C GLN A 323 11.06 6.30 22.79
N THR A 324 9.92 6.86 22.34
CA THR A 324 9.84 7.63 21.08
C THR A 324 10.96 8.65 20.90
N GLN A 325 11.18 9.53 21.88
CA GLN A 325 12.19 10.59 21.77
C GLN A 325 13.61 10.03 21.78
N ASN A 326 13.88 9.01 22.58
CA ASN A 326 15.19 8.38 22.70
C ASN A 326 15.57 7.66 21.40
N LEU A 327 14.63 6.89 20.82
CA LEU A 327 14.87 6.15 19.59
C LEU A 327 15.09 7.09 18.40
N ILE A 328 14.34 8.18 18.30
CA ILE A 328 14.54 9.19 17.24
C ILE A 328 15.92 9.85 17.36
N ARG A 329 16.31 10.27 18.57
CA ARG A 329 17.63 10.88 18.81
C ARG A 329 18.77 9.90 18.52
N TYR A 330 18.63 8.66 18.98
CA TYR A 330 19.59 7.61 18.68
C TYR A 330 19.72 7.38 17.17
N GLY A 331 18.60 7.34 16.43
CA GLY A 331 18.59 7.21 14.97
C GLY A 331 19.26 8.39 14.26
N LEU A 332 19.09 9.63 14.74
CA LEU A 332 19.78 10.81 14.19
C LEU A 332 21.30 10.74 14.38
N GLU A 333 21.76 10.21 15.50
CA GLU A 333 23.19 10.10 15.84
C GLU A 333 23.87 8.89 15.16
N HIS A 334 23.19 7.74 15.11
CA HIS A 334 23.81 6.45 14.77
C HIS A 334 23.30 5.83 13.46
N GLY A 335 22.23 6.38 12.87
CA GLY A 335 21.49 5.81 11.75
C GLY A 335 20.25 5.02 12.20
N PHE A 336 19.12 5.21 11.52
CA PHE A 336 17.87 4.53 11.88
C PHE A 336 17.83 3.05 11.50
N ASP A 337 18.75 2.59 10.65
CA ASP A 337 19.00 1.18 10.35
C ASP A 337 19.47 0.40 11.58
N ARG A 338 20.02 1.09 12.59
CA ARG A 338 20.55 0.51 13.84
C ARG A 338 19.61 0.62 15.03
N VAL A 339 18.43 1.23 14.88
CA VAL A 339 17.51 1.47 16.00
C VAL A 339 16.84 0.16 16.47
N ASP A 340 16.56 -0.77 15.56
CA ASP A 340 15.86 -2.03 15.87
C ASP A 340 16.65 -2.99 16.77
N THR A 341 17.94 -2.75 17.00
CA THR A 341 18.82 -3.64 17.80
C THR A 341 18.87 -3.29 19.29
N GLN A 342 18.19 -2.22 19.72
CA GLN A 342 18.18 -1.77 21.12
C GLN A 342 16.87 -2.04 21.89
N VAL A 343 15.87 -2.68 21.26
CA VAL A 343 14.56 -2.96 21.87
C VAL A 343 14.50 -4.36 22.46
#